data_AF-A0A379VSV5-F1
#
_entry.id   AF-A0A379VSV5-F1
#
_cell.length_a   1.000
_cell.length_b   1.000
_cell.length_c   1.000
_cell.angle_alpha   90.00
_cell.angle_beta   90.00
_cell.angle_gamma   90.00
#
_symmetry.space_group_name_H-M   'P 1'
#
loop_
_entity.id
_entity.type
_entity.pdbx_description
1 polymer ?
#
loop_
_entity_poly.entity_id
_entity_poly.type
_entity_poly.pdbx_seq_one_letter_code
_entity_poly.pdbx_strand_id
1 'polypeptide(L)' 'MKKVVVLSAVAAAVMMAGAANAAEIYNKDGNKLDLYGKVDGLHYFSSNHSTDGDQSYIRMGY' A
#
# COMPACT_ATOMS: atom_id res chain seq x y z
N MET A 1 9.63 22.09 -29.62
CA MET A 1 10.50 21.33 -28.70
C MET A 1 9.96 21.29 -27.27
N LYS A 2 9.68 22.42 -26.59
CA LYS A 2 9.16 22.42 -25.19
C LYS A 2 7.82 21.68 -24.99
N LYS A 3 6.87 21.79 -25.93
CA LYS A 3 5.55 21.13 -25.82
C LYS A 3 5.61 19.59 -25.84
N VAL A 4 6.53 19.03 -26.63
CA VAL A 4 6.72 17.56 -26.71
C VAL A 4 7.30 17.05 -25.39
N VAL A 5 8.29 17.76 -24.83
CA VAL A 5 8.89 17.41 -23.53
C VAL A 5 7.84 17.41 -22.40
N VAL A 6 6.95 18.41 -22.36
CA VAL A 6 5.87 18.47 -21.36
C VAL A 6 4.88 17.32 -21.55
N LEU A 7 4.48 17.00 -22.78
CA LEU A 7 3.55 15.90 -23.05
C LEU A 7 4.15 14.54 -22.65
N SER A 8 5.43 14.31 -22.97
CA SER A 8 6.16 13.10 -22.58
C SER A 8 6.29 12.99 -21.05
N ALA A 9 6.56 14.10 -20.36
CA ALA A 9 6.66 14.13 -18.90
C ALA A 9 5.31 13.84 -18.23
N VAL A 10 4.22 14.38 -18.78
CA VAL A 10 2.85 14.10 -18.32
C VAL A 10 2.51 12.63 -18.55
N ALA A 11 2.84 12.06 -19.71
CA ALA A 11 2.61 10.65 -19.99
C ALA A 11 3.38 9.72 -19.03
N ALA A 12 4.66 10.04 -18.76
CA ALA A 12 5.47 9.30 -17.80
C ALA A 12 4.91 9.39 -16.37
N ALA A 13 4.47 10.58 -15.95
CA ALA A 13 3.85 10.77 -14.63
C ALA A 13 2.54 9.98 -14.48
N VAL A 14 1.69 9.94 -15.51
CA VAL A 14 0.45 9.15 -15.51
C VAL A 14 0.74 7.65 -15.46
N MET A 15 1.72 7.16 -16.23
CA MET A 15 2.13 5.76 -16.19
C MET A 15 2.67 5.34 -14.81
N MET A 16 3.48 6.20 -14.18
CA MET A 16 4.03 5.94 -12.84
C MET A 16 2.94 5.96 -11.76
N ALA A 17 1.92 6.80 -11.90
CA ALA A 17 0.79 6.85 -10.95
C ALA A 17 -0.09 5.59 -10.97
N GLY A 18 -0.08 4.81 -12.06
CA GLY A 18 -0.87 3.59 -12.21
C GLY A 18 -0.19 2.31 -11.71
N ALA A 19 1.11 2.34 -11.42
CA ALA A 19 1.85 1.18 -10.92
C ALA A 19 1.72 1.04 -9.39
N ALA A 20 0.49 0.92 -8.90
CA ALA A 20 0.26 0.36 -7.57
C ALA A 20 0.59 -1.14 -7.66
N ASN A 21 1.82 -1.49 -7.31
CA ASN A 21 2.26 -2.89 -7.25
C ASN A 21 1.56 -3.58 -6.07
N ALA A 22 0.27 -3.89 -6.21
CA ALA A 22 -0.37 -4.89 -5.38
C ALA A 22 0.29 -6.24 -5.68
N ALA A 23 0.62 -7.02 -4.66
CA ALA A 23 1.15 -8.36 -4.85
C ALA A 23 0.03 -9.21 -5.51
N GLU A 24 0.15 -9.47 -6.81
CA GLU A 24 -0.85 -10.23 -7.57
C GLU A 24 -0.91 -11.68 -7.07
N ILE A 25 -1.99 -12.03 -6.36
CA ILE A 25 -2.17 -13.37 -5.77
C ILE A 25 -2.90 -14.30 -6.73
N TYR A 26 -3.84 -13.77 -7.51
CA TYR A 26 -4.56 -14.51 -8.55
C TYR A 26 -5.10 -13.56 -9.62
N ASN A 27 -4.90 -13.90 -10.90
CA ASN A 27 -5.51 -13.22 -12.03
C ASN A 27 -5.75 -14.20 -13.18
N LYS A 28 -7.00 -14.61 -13.38
CA LYS A 28 -7.37 -15.53 -14.46
C LYS A 28 -8.78 -15.27 -14.96
N ASP A 29 -8.96 -15.33 -16.27
CA ASP A 29 -10.25 -15.18 -16.97
C ASP A 29 -11.01 -13.89 -16.58
N GLY A 30 -10.27 -12.80 -16.35
CA GLY A 30 -10.82 -11.51 -15.93
C GLY A 30 -11.11 -11.37 -14.43
N ASN A 31 -10.88 -12.43 -13.64
CA ASN A 31 -11.05 -12.40 -12.18
C ASN A 31 -9.70 -12.17 -11.50
N LYS A 32 -9.63 -11.13 -10.67
CA LYS A 32 -8.47 -10.78 -9.86
C LYS A 32 -8.78 -10.95 -8.38
N LEU A 33 -7.81 -11.43 -7.60
CA LEU A 33 -7.85 -11.42 -6.14
C LEU A 33 -6.67 -10.60 -5.63
N ASP A 34 -6.97 -9.51 -4.95
CA ASP A 34 -5.98 -8.58 -4.40
C ASP A 34 -5.92 -8.74 -2.89
N LEU A 35 -4.94 -9.48 -2.38
CA LEU A 35 -4.72 -9.58 -0.93
C LEU A 35 -3.86 -8.40 -0.46
N TYR A 36 -4.32 -7.70 0.57
CA TYR A 36 -3.59 -6.61 1.18
C TYR A 36 -3.65 -6.69 2.71
N GLY A 37 -2.71 -6.01 3.35
CA GLY A 37 -2.66 -5.97 4.79
C GLY A 37 -1.54 -5.09 5.30
N LYS A 38 -1.51 -4.89 6.62
CA LYS A 38 -0.45 -4.20 7.31
C LYS A 38 -0.09 -4.90 8.60
N VAL A 39 1.17 -4.76 8.98
CA VAL A 39 1.71 -5.16 10.27
C VAL A 39 2.20 -3.88 10.92
N ASP A 40 1.74 -3.60 12.14
CA ASP A 40 2.05 -2.39 12.88
C ASP A 40 2.65 -2.80 14.23
N GLY A 41 3.93 -2.51 14.42
CA GLY A 41 4.64 -2.79 15.66
C GLY A 41 4.47 -1.64 16.64
N LEU A 42 3.86 -1.88 17.80
CA LEU A 42 3.51 -0.84 18.76
C LEU A 42 3.89 -1.25 20.17
N HIS A 43 4.40 -0.29 20.94
CA HIS A 43 4.57 -0.44 22.39
C HIS A 43 4.06 0.82 23.07
N TYR A 44 3.09 0.66 23.96
CA TYR A 44 2.48 1.76 24.69
C TYR A 44 3.22 1.91 26.00
N PHE A 45 3.69 3.13 26.29
CA PHE A 45 4.27 3.48 27.57
C PHE A 45 3.22 4.20 28.42
N SER A 46 2.86 3.63 29.56
CA SER A 46 1.82 4.16 30.44
C SER A 46 2.12 3.85 31.90
N SER A 47 1.76 4.76 32.79
CA SER A 47 1.76 4.49 34.24
C SER A 47 0.63 3.55 34.67
N ASN A 48 -0.40 3.36 33.83
CA ASN A 48 -1.42 2.36 34.03
C ASN A 48 -0.98 1.02 33.43
N HIS A 49 -0.61 0.07 34.30
CA HIS A 49 -0.16 -1.27 33.95
C HIS A 49 -1.15 -2.08 33.08
N SER A 50 -2.46 -1.77 33.12
CA SER A 50 -3.43 -2.49 32.28
C SER A 50 -3.36 -2.10 30.80
N THR A 51 -2.65 -1.02 30.46
CA THR A 51 -2.56 -0.46 29.11
C THR A 51 -1.12 -0.31 28.61
N ASP A 52 -0.15 -0.44 29.51
CA ASP A 52 1.28 -0.44 29.20
C ASP A 52 1.68 -1.77 28.55
N GLY A 53 2.54 -1.71 27.55
CA GLY A 53 3.08 -2.89 26.87
C GLY A 53 2.81 -2.96 25.37
N ASP A 54 3.06 -4.14 24.81
CA ASP A 54 2.94 -4.40 23.37
C ASP A 54 1.48 -4.32 22.91
N GLN A 55 1.24 -3.51 21.88
CA GLN A 55 -0.04 -3.32 21.23
C GLN A 55 0.04 -3.60 19.71
N SER A 56 1.07 -4.32 19.29
CA SER A 56 1.30 -4.65 17.90
C SER A 56 0.11 -5.41 17.31
N TYR A 57 -0.25 -5.09 16.07
CA TYR A 57 -1.40 -5.70 15.42
C TYR A 57 -1.19 -5.89 13.92
N ILE A 58 -2.00 -6.79 13.38
CA ILE A 58 -2.05 -7.10 11.96
C ILE A 58 -3.47 -6.82 11.46
N ARG A 59 -3.60 -6.27 10.26
CA ARG A 59 -4.87 -6.22 9.52
C ARG A 59 -4.66 -6.80 8.14
N MET A 60 -5.58 -7.65 7.69
CA MET A 60 -5.57 -8.30 6.40
C MET A 60 -6.95 -8.15 5.74
N GLY A 61 -6.98 -8.10 4.41
CA GLY A 61 -8.19 -8.01 3.59
C GLY A 61 -7.92 -8.48 2.17
N TYR A 62 -8.97 -8.81 1.43
CA TYR A 62 -8.93 -9.25 0.03
C TYR A 62 -10.12 -8.69 -0.76
#